data_AF-A0A3N5F6B7-F1
#
_entry.id   AF-A0A3N5F6B7-F1
#
_cell.length_a   1.000
_cell.length_b   1.000
_cell.length_c   1.000
_cell.angle_alpha   90.00
_cell.angle_beta   90.00
_cell.angle_gamma   90.00
#
_symmetry.space_group_name_H-M   'P 1'
#
loop_
_entity.id
_entity.type
_entity.pdbx_description
1 polymer ?
#
loop_
_entity_poly.entity_id
_entity_poly.type
_entity_poly.pdbx_seq_one_letter_code
_entity_poly.pdbx_strand_id
1 'polypeptide(L)'
;MATSTPMSRLRHSAWIAGTAALIATFAFALLAPAVFGGEVQRMRWEWLPALGVGFGLRMDGLALMFAGLILGIGLLIVLYARWYLSPEERTPRFFALLLAFMGAMLGIALSDNLILLAIFW
;
A
#
# COMPACT_ATOMS: atom_id res chain seq x y z
N MET A 1 -29.06 3.31 -28.01
CA MET A 1 -28.97 2.94 -26.58
C MET A 1 -27.88 1.86 -26.47
N ALA A 2 -26.61 2.27 -26.35
CA ALA A 2 -25.47 1.35 -26.43
C ALA A 2 -25.17 0.75 -25.05
N THR A 3 -25.26 -0.56 -24.95
CA THR A 3 -24.90 -1.34 -23.77
C THR A 3 -23.40 -1.26 -23.53
N SER A 4 -22.97 -0.56 -22.48
CA SER A 4 -21.57 -0.58 -22.03
C SER A 4 -21.18 -2.00 -21.64
N THR A 5 -20.35 -2.66 -22.44
CA THR A 5 -19.90 -4.02 -22.21
C THR A 5 -19.11 -4.13 -20.90
N PRO A 6 -19.48 -5.04 -19.97
CA PRO A 6 -18.82 -5.19 -18.66
C PRO A 6 -17.34 -5.60 -18.76
N MET A 7 -16.89 -6.10 -19.91
CA MET A 7 -15.52 -6.56 -20.16
C MET A 7 -14.45 -5.45 -20.13
N SER A 8 -14.80 -4.19 -20.38
CA SER A 8 -13.80 -3.11 -20.35
C SER A 8 -13.37 -2.78 -18.92
N ARG A 9 -14.28 -2.80 -17.94
CA ARG A 9 -13.98 -2.44 -16.53
C ARG A 9 -13.02 -3.42 -15.85
N LEU A 10 -13.09 -4.71 -16.21
CA LEU A 10 -12.25 -5.79 -15.68
C LEU A 10 -10.78 -5.67 -16.10
N ARG A 11 -10.49 -5.06 -17.26
CA ARG A 11 -9.11 -4.87 -17.72
C ARG A 11 -8.39 -3.74 -17.01
N HIS A 12 -9.11 -2.72 -16.56
CA HIS A 12 -8.52 -1.51 -15.95
C HIS A 12 -8.14 -1.71 -14.49
N SER A 13 -8.80 -2.61 -13.75
CA SER A 13 -8.54 -2.84 -12.31
C SER A 13 -7.10 -3.25 -12.02
N ALA A 14 -6.56 -4.19 -12.79
CA ALA A 14 -5.17 -4.64 -12.64
C ALA A 14 -4.14 -3.55 -12.95
N TRP A 15 -4.41 -2.71 -13.95
CA TRP A 15 -3.54 -1.57 -14.27
C TRP A 15 -3.57 -0.52 -13.17
N ILE A 16 -4.76 -0.18 -12.65
CA ILE A 16 -4.90 0.76 -11.54
C ILE A 16 -4.11 0.26 -10.32
N ALA A 17 -4.26 -1.02 -9.95
CA ALA A 17 -3.52 -1.58 -8.83
C ALA A 17 -2.01 -1.64 -9.07
N GLY A 18 -1.59 -2.00 -10.29
CA GLY A 18 -0.18 -2.03 -10.64
C GLY A 18 0.46 -0.65 -10.59
N THR A 19 -0.22 0.36 -11.13
CA THR A 19 0.23 1.75 -11.07
C THR A 19 0.26 2.27 -9.63
N ALA A 20 -0.74 1.98 -8.81
CA ALA A 20 -0.75 2.37 -7.40
C ALA A 20 0.42 1.75 -6.63
N ALA A 21 0.64 0.43 -6.79
CA ALA A 21 1.77 -0.26 -6.18
C ALA A 21 3.11 0.31 -6.66
N LEU A 22 3.25 0.60 -7.97
CA LEU A 22 4.47 1.17 -8.53
C LEU A 22 4.76 2.59 -8.00
N ILE A 23 3.73 3.45 -7.92
CA ILE A 23 3.85 4.80 -7.36
C ILE A 23 4.30 4.72 -5.89
N ALA A 24 3.69 3.82 -5.11
CA ALA A 24 4.06 3.63 -3.72
C ALA A 24 5.50 3.12 -3.59
N THR A 25 5.91 2.12 -4.38
CA THR A 25 7.31 1.64 -4.42
C THR A 25 8.27 2.77 -4.73
N PHE A 26 7.97 3.58 -5.76
CA PHE A 26 8.83 4.69 -6.14
C PHE A 26 8.90 5.77 -5.06
N ALA A 27 7.77 6.14 -4.46
CA ALA A 27 7.73 7.12 -3.38
C ALA A 27 8.59 6.69 -2.17
N PHE A 28 8.55 5.41 -1.80
CA PHE A 28 9.38 4.89 -0.72
C PHE A 28 10.86 4.79 -1.11
N ALA A 29 11.15 4.43 -2.36
CA ALA A 29 12.52 4.43 -2.87
C ALA A 29 13.16 5.82 -2.83
N LEU A 30 12.38 6.89 -3.03
CA LEU A 30 12.86 8.27 -2.89
C LEU A 30 13.23 8.65 -1.45
N LEU A 31 12.63 7.99 -0.45
CA LEU A 31 12.95 8.21 0.97
C LEU A 31 14.19 7.42 1.41
N ALA A 32 14.58 6.40 0.65
CA ALA A 32 15.65 5.48 1.03
C ALA A 32 17.00 6.17 1.28
N PRO A 33 17.49 7.12 0.46
CA PRO A 33 18.77 7.79 0.71
C PRO A 33 18.83 8.53 2.06
N ALA A 34 17.74 9.20 2.45
CA ALA A 34 17.66 9.91 3.73
C ALA A 34 17.72 8.91 4.90
N VAL A 35 16.96 7.82 4.80
CA VAL A 35 16.95 6.76 5.83
C VAL A 35 18.30 6.06 5.94
N PHE A 36 18.98 5.79 4.82
CA PHE A 36 20.34 5.24 4.82
C PHE A 36 21.39 6.23 5.36
N GLY A 37 21.12 7.54 5.27
CA GLY A 37 21.89 8.58 5.94
C GLY A 37 21.68 8.64 7.46
N GLY A 38 20.82 7.80 8.03
CA GLY A 38 20.50 7.75 9.45
C GLY A 38 19.34 8.66 9.87
N GLU A 39 18.67 9.32 8.92
CA GLU A 39 17.50 10.14 9.21
C GLU A 39 16.26 9.27 9.50
N VAL A 40 15.44 9.71 10.45
CA VAL A 40 14.15 9.08 10.75
C VAL A 40 13.05 10.07 10.41
N GLN A 41 12.34 9.82 9.31
CA GLN A 41 11.25 10.68 8.87
C GLN A 41 10.01 10.39 9.70
N ARG A 42 9.43 11.43 10.32
CA ARG A 42 8.22 11.31 11.13
C ARG A 42 7.14 12.24 10.58
N MET A 43 5.96 11.71 10.36
CA MET A 43 4.76 12.48 10.08
C MET A 43 3.77 12.26 11.21
N ARG A 44 3.23 13.33 11.77
CA ARG A 44 2.28 13.25 12.88
C ARG A 44 1.16 14.24 12.69
N TRP A 45 -0.06 13.75 12.88
CA TRP A 45 -1.26 14.56 12.96
C TRP A 45 -2.00 14.28 14.28
N GLU A 46 -2.67 15.29 14.81
CA GLU A 46 -3.58 15.10 15.94
C GLU A 46 -4.79 14.29 15.48
N TRP A 47 -5.09 13.20 16.18
CA TRP A 47 -6.19 12.32 15.81
C TRP A 47 -7.23 12.21 16.93
N LEU A 48 -6.81 11.78 18.13
CA LEU A 48 -7.66 11.73 19.32
C LEU A 48 -6.99 12.55 20.43
N PRO A 49 -7.03 13.89 20.36
CA PRO A 49 -6.30 14.76 21.28
C PRO A 49 -6.75 14.57 22.74
N ALA A 50 -8.04 14.30 22.97
CA ALA A 50 -8.57 14.01 24.31
C ALA A 50 -7.94 12.76 24.97
N LEU A 51 -7.41 11.82 24.17
CA LEU A 51 -6.74 10.61 24.62
C LEU A 51 -5.20 10.71 24.51
N GLY A 52 -4.66 11.84 24.05
CA GLY A 52 -3.23 12.00 23.76
C GLY A 52 -2.71 11.16 22.59
N VAL A 53 -3.60 10.60 21.75
CA VAL A 53 -3.24 9.72 20.64
C VAL A 53 -3.08 10.51 19.35
N GLY A 54 -1.90 10.44 18.76
CA GLY A 54 -1.62 10.99 17.43
C GLY A 54 -1.65 9.91 16.34
N PHE A 55 -2.04 10.30 15.14
CA PHE A 55 -1.77 9.50 13.95
C PHE A 55 -0.32 9.77 13.54
N GLY A 56 0.60 8.91 13.98
CA GLY A 56 2.03 9.05 13.76
C GLY A 56 2.55 7.94 12.83
N LEU A 57 3.18 8.33 11.72
CA LEU A 57 3.91 7.44 10.84
C LEU A 57 5.41 7.71 10.95
N ARG A 58 6.19 6.65 11.15
CA ARG A 58 7.64 6.71 11.27
C ARG A 58 8.31 5.85 10.21
N MET A 59 9.17 6.48 9.43
CA MET A 59 10.08 5.82 8.49
C MET A 59 11.49 5.78 9.09
N ASP A 60 11.88 4.62 9.59
CA ASP A 60 13.25 4.28 9.95
C ASP A 60 13.77 3.15 9.04
N GLY A 61 15.02 2.69 9.26
CA GLY A 61 15.62 1.64 8.44
C GLY A 61 14.84 0.32 8.45
N LEU A 62 14.21 -0.02 9.58
CA LEU A 62 13.42 -1.24 9.70
C LEU A 62 12.09 -1.10 8.94
N ALA A 63 11.41 0.03 9.12
CA ALA A 63 10.18 0.33 8.39
C ALA A 63 10.43 0.35 6.87
N LEU A 64 11.54 0.92 6.42
CA LEU A 64 11.92 0.93 5.00
C LEU A 64 12.14 -0.49 4.45
N MET A 65 12.81 -1.36 5.20
CA MET A 65 13.02 -2.76 4.81
C MET A 65 11.69 -3.49 4.62
N PHE A 66 10.78 -3.40 5.61
CA PHE A 66 9.48 -4.05 5.52
C PHE A 66 8.62 -3.44 4.41
N ALA A 67 8.62 -2.11 4.26
CA ALA A 67 7.90 -1.45 3.20
C ALA A 67 8.38 -1.90 1.81
N GLY A 68 9.69 -2.03 1.62
CA GLY A 68 10.28 -2.58 0.40
C GLY A 68 9.81 -4.01 0.11
N LEU A 69 9.75 -4.87 1.14
CA LEU A 69 9.27 -6.24 1.02
C LEU A 69 7.78 -6.27 0.64
N ILE A 70 6.94 -5.51 1.35
CA ILE A 70 5.48 -5.46 1.14
C ILE A 70 5.16 -4.92 -0.26
N LEU A 71 5.80 -3.82 -0.65
CA LEU A 71 5.58 -3.17 -1.94
C LEU A 71 6.16 -3.99 -3.10
N GLY A 72 7.35 -4.54 -2.93
CA GLY A 72 8.00 -5.38 -3.93
C GLY A 72 7.21 -6.66 -4.20
N ILE A 73 6.88 -7.42 -3.15
CA ILE A 73 6.07 -8.63 -3.28
C ILE A 73 4.66 -8.28 -3.77
N GLY A 74 4.02 -7.24 -3.23
CA GLY A 74 2.69 -6.81 -3.64
C GLY A 74 2.61 -6.44 -5.13
N LEU A 75 3.61 -5.70 -5.64
CA LEU A 75 3.71 -5.39 -7.07
C LEU A 75 3.84 -6.66 -7.92
N LEU A 76 4.69 -7.60 -7.50
CA LEU A 76 4.84 -8.89 -8.19
C LEU A 76 3.54 -9.70 -8.18
N ILE A 77 2.80 -9.71 -7.08
CA ILE A 77 1.48 -10.37 -6.97
C ILE A 77 0.48 -9.73 -7.95
N VAL A 78 0.42 -8.40 -8.03
CA VAL A 78 -0.47 -7.70 -8.97
C VAL A 78 -0.13 -8.03 -10.42
N LEU A 79 1.17 -8.01 -10.77
CA LEU A 79 1.64 -8.38 -12.11
C LEU A 79 1.32 -9.84 -12.42
N TYR A 80 1.55 -10.74 -11.48
CA TYR A 80 1.24 -12.16 -11.63
C TYR A 80 -0.26 -12.39 -11.82
N ALA A 81 -1.10 -11.80 -10.96
CA ALA A 81 -2.56 -11.91 -11.03
C ALA A 81 -3.13 -11.41 -12.36
N ARG A 82 -2.48 -10.40 -12.99
CA ARG A 82 -2.86 -9.93 -14.32
C ARG A 82 -2.70 -10.99 -15.41
N TRP A 83 -1.72 -11.87 -15.32
CA TRP A 83 -1.48 -12.92 -16.32
C TRP A 83 -2.10 -14.25 -15.94
N TYR A 84 -2.16 -14.54 -14.65
CA TYR A 84 -2.65 -15.80 -14.11
C TYR A 84 -4.19 -15.89 -14.09
N LEU A 85 -4.89 -14.82 -13.66
CA LEU A 85 -6.35 -14.84 -13.56
C LEU A 85 -7.01 -14.71 -14.93
N SER A 86 -8.06 -15.52 -15.14
CA SER A 86 -8.92 -15.39 -16.32
C SER A 86 -9.63 -14.03 -16.33
N PRO A 87 -10.13 -13.55 -17.48
CA PRO A 87 -10.89 -12.31 -17.56
C PRO A 87 -12.13 -12.29 -16.65
N GLU A 88 -12.77 -13.45 -16.42
CA GLU A 88 -13.94 -13.55 -15.54
C GLU A 88 -13.56 -13.48 -14.05
N GLU A 89 -12.41 -14.05 -13.67
CA GLU A 89 -11.92 -14.07 -12.28
C GLU A 89 -11.29 -12.74 -11.84
N ARG A 90 -10.88 -11.91 -12.82
CA ARG A 90 -10.18 -10.64 -12.61
C ARG A 90 -11.09 -9.53 -12.11
N THR A 91 -11.67 -9.71 -10.92
CA THR A 91 -12.63 -8.76 -10.37
C THR A 91 -11.94 -7.52 -9.80
N PRO A 92 -12.53 -6.32 -9.92
CA PRO A 92 -12.01 -5.11 -9.25
C PRO A 92 -11.92 -5.26 -7.73
N ARG A 93 -12.81 -6.07 -7.13
CA ARG A 93 -12.82 -6.37 -5.70
C ARG A 93 -11.55 -7.07 -5.26
N PHE A 94 -11.05 -8.04 -6.02
CA PHE A 94 -9.80 -8.72 -5.71
C PHE A 94 -8.62 -7.74 -5.60
N PHE A 95 -8.44 -6.87 -6.61
CA PHE A 95 -7.34 -5.89 -6.59
C PHE A 95 -7.51 -4.81 -5.52
N ALA A 96 -8.75 -4.38 -5.25
CA ALA A 96 -9.02 -3.44 -4.17
C ALA A 96 -8.67 -4.04 -2.79
N LEU A 97 -9.04 -5.31 -2.55
CA LEU A 97 -8.68 -6.02 -1.32
C LEU A 97 -7.17 -6.26 -1.22
N LEU A 98 -6.52 -6.60 -2.33
CA LEU A 98 -5.06 -6.76 -2.38
C LEU A 98 -4.33 -5.45 -2.04
N LEU A 99 -4.77 -4.32 -2.61
CA LEU A 99 -4.25 -3.00 -2.27
C LEU A 99 -4.53 -2.61 -0.82
N ALA A 100 -5.74 -2.89 -0.31
CA ALA A 100 -6.09 -2.62 1.07
C ALA A 100 -5.23 -3.43 2.04
N PHE A 101 -4.97 -4.71 1.72
CA PHE A 101 -4.08 -5.57 2.48
C PHE A 101 -2.64 -5.04 2.46
N MET A 102 -2.11 -4.68 1.29
CA MET A 102 -0.79 -4.04 1.20
C MET A 102 -0.71 -2.74 2.03
N GLY A 103 -1.75 -1.91 1.96
CA GLY A 103 -1.85 -0.67 2.74
C GLY A 103 -1.89 -0.91 4.24
N ALA A 104 -2.63 -1.94 4.70
CA ALA A 104 -2.68 -2.33 6.10
C ALA A 104 -1.29 -2.79 6.59
N MET A 105 -0.62 -3.66 5.84
CA MET A 105 0.73 -4.12 6.19
C MET A 105 1.74 -2.97 6.23
N LEU A 106 1.64 -2.00 5.31
CA LEU A 106 2.45 -0.78 5.36
C LEU A 106 2.13 0.07 6.61
N GLY A 107 0.85 0.18 6.95
CA GLY A 107 0.40 0.86 8.17
C GLY A 107 1.00 0.24 9.43
N ILE A 108 1.02 -1.10 9.54
CA ILE A 108 1.70 -1.81 10.64
C ILE A 108 3.17 -1.43 10.68
N ALA A 109 3.88 -1.51 9.55
CA ALA A 109 5.31 -1.24 9.49
C ALA A 109 5.69 0.21 9.84
N LEU A 110 4.81 1.16 9.56
CA LEU A 110 5.03 2.60 9.77
C LEU A 110 4.47 3.13 11.08
N SER A 111 3.69 2.34 11.82
CA SER A 111 3.00 2.83 13.02
C SER A 111 3.97 3.31 14.10
N ASP A 112 3.82 4.57 14.53
CA ASP A 112 4.66 5.14 15.60
C ASP A 112 4.08 4.91 17.01
N ASN A 113 2.92 4.27 17.13
CA ASN A 113 2.33 3.88 18.41
C ASN A 113 1.50 2.59 18.31
N LEU A 114 1.28 1.95 19.47
CA LEU A 114 0.61 0.65 19.57
C LEU A 114 -0.87 0.67 19.17
N ILE A 115 -1.55 1.80 19.36
CA ILE A 115 -2.97 1.93 19.00
C ILE A 115 -3.09 1.90 17.47
N LEU A 116 -2.24 2.68 16.78
CA LEU A 116 -2.23 2.69 15.32
C LEU A 116 -1.79 1.33 14.75
N LEU A 117 -0.80 0.69 15.36
CA LEU A 117 -0.38 -0.67 15.02
C LEU A 117 -1.55 -1.65 15.11
N ALA A 118 -2.31 -1.61 16.21
CA ALA A 118 -3.47 -2.48 16.44
C ALA A 118 -4.66 -2.19 15.49
N ILE A 119 -4.77 -0.98 14.95
CA ILE A 119 -5.81 -0.63 13.97
C ILE A 119 -5.47 -1.19 12.58
N PHE A 120 -4.18 -1.21 12.23
CA PHE A 120 -3.73 -1.76 10.95
C PHE A 120 -3.56 -3.28 10.96
N TRP A 121 -3.47 -3.89 12.15
CA TRP A 121 -3.40 -5.34 12.36
C TRP A 121 -4.79 -5.99 12.26
#